data_AF-A0A147I1W5-F1
#
_entry.id   AF-A0A147I1W5-F1
#
_cell.length_a   1.000
_cell.length_b   1.000
_cell.length_c   1.000
_cell.angle_alpha   90.00
_cell.angle_beta   90.00
_cell.angle_gamma   90.00
#
_symmetry.space_group_name_H-M   'P 1'
#
loop_
_entity.id
_entity.type
_entity.pdbx_description
1 polymer ?
#
loop_
_entity_poly.entity_id
_entity_poly.type
_entity_poly.pdbx_seq_one_letter_code
_entity_poly.pdbx_strand_id
1 'polypeptide(L)'
;GSTTGFDSAANAGLSLRVPLLTGGLVASRVRQAEANARAERFDADAAARGAVRAADTAWASLTAAEGRLKASAEGLQAADLALKGVRAEYGFGLRTTVDILVADQSYRSAQLAVARAQVDVLTAQAALLRATGRMGRGAFE
;
A
#
# COMPACT_ATOMS: atom_id res chain seq x y z
N GLY A 1 35.27 27.96 83.96
CA GLY A 1 35.31 29.08 83.01
C GLY A 1 35.50 28.52 81.61
N SER A 2 34.71 29.06 80.68
CA SER A 2 34.66 28.88 79.22
C SER A 2 34.41 27.48 78.63
N THR A 3 33.28 27.43 77.95
CA THR A 3 32.64 26.36 77.18
C THR A 3 33.43 25.91 75.96
N THR A 4 33.30 24.61 75.69
CA THR A 4 33.50 23.91 74.41
C THR A 4 32.86 24.63 73.22
N GLY A 5 33.50 24.57 72.05
CA GLY A 5 32.87 24.92 70.77
C GLY A 5 33.34 23.98 69.66
N PHE A 6 32.44 23.13 69.16
CA PHE A 6 32.63 22.35 67.94
C PHE A 6 32.35 23.26 66.75
N ASP A 7 33.28 23.38 65.81
CA ASP A 7 33.01 23.99 64.51
C ASP A 7 32.11 23.04 63.70
N SER A 8 30.82 23.37 63.62
CA SER A 8 29.88 22.74 62.70
C SER A 8 29.44 23.78 61.69
N ALA A 9 30.03 23.73 60.49
CA ALA A 9 29.61 24.52 59.35
C ALA A 9 28.63 23.73 58.49
N ALA A 10 27.43 24.27 58.29
CA ALA A 10 26.44 23.78 57.34
C ALA A 10 26.09 24.93 56.39
N ASN A 11 26.16 24.66 55.08
CA ASN A 11 25.96 25.63 54.03
C ASN A 11 24.84 25.16 53.11
N ALA A 12 23.81 25.99 52.97
CA ALA A 12 22.73 25.84 52.01
C ALA A 12 22.72 27.06 51.08
N GLY A 13 22.62 26.84 49.78
CA GLY A 13 22.62 27.90 48.77
C GLY A 13 21.59 27.65 47.68
N LEU A 14 20.90 28.70 47.26
CA LEU A 14 19.99 28.71 46.13
C LEU A 14 20.62 29.56 45.01
N SER A 15 20.81 28.99 43.83
CA SER A 15 21.33 29.71 42.66
C SER A 15 20.21 29.95 41.65
N LEU A 16 19.85 31.22 41.44
CA LEU A 16 18.94 31.66 40.39
C LEU A 16 19.74 32.31 39.26
N ARG A 17 19.62 31.78 38.03
CA ARG A 17 20.25 32.37 36.83
C ARG A 17 19.17 32.86 35.87
N VAL A 18 19.00 34.18 35.79
CA VAL A 18 18.13 34.83 34.81
C VAL A 18 19.03 35.57 33.80
N PRO A 19 19.14 35.11 32.55
CA PRO A 19 19.90 35.81 31.54
C PRO A 19 19.15 37.08 31.10
N LEU A 20 19.73 38.26 31.37
CA LEU A 20 19.13 39.56 31.03
C LEU A 20 19.32 39.96 29.56
N LEU A 21 20.39 39.49 28.92
CA LEU A 21 20.70 39.75 27.50
C LEU A 21 21.16 38.46 26.83
N THR A 22 20.38 37.91 25.90
CA THR A 22 20.72 36.69 25.15
C THR A 22 21.11 36.94 23.70
N GLY A 23 21.26 38.21 23.29
CA GLY A 23 21.62 38.58 21.91
C GLY A 23 20.65 38.04 20.84
N GLY A 24 19.38 37.80 21.19
CA GLY A 24 18.38 37.20 20.29
C GLY A 24 18.43 35.68 20.13
N LEU A 25 19.38 34.96 20.77
CA LEU A 25 19.53 33.51 20.67
C LEU A 25 18.27 32.73 21.10
N VAL A 26 17.67 33.11 22.24
CA VAL A 26 16.44 32.46 22.74
C VAL A 26 15.30 32.63 21.74
N ALA A 27 15.08 33.86 21.26
CA ALA A 27 14.06 34.13 20.24
C ALA A 27 14.31 33.36 18.94
N SER A 28 15.57 33.22 18.52
CA SER A 28 15.93 32.42 17.34
C SER A 28 15.64 30.93 17.53
N ARG A 29 15.96 30.37 18.70
CA ARG A 29 15.64 28.96 19.03
C ARG A 29 14.13 28.71 19.10
N VAL A 30 13.36 29.65 19.64
CA VAL A 30 11.89 29.57 19.63
C VAL A 30 11.36 29.57 18.19
N ARG A 31 11.81 30.50 17.33
CA ARG A 31 11.42 30.51 15.91
C ARG A 31 11.80 29.21 15.18
N GLN A 32 12.97 28.65 15.47
CA GLN A 32 13.40 27.37 14.92
C GLN A 32 12.51 26.22 15.38
N ALA A 33 12.19 26.14 16.68
CA ALA A 33 11.31 25.12 17.22
C ALA A 33 9.89 25.22 16.62
N GLU A 34 9.36 26.43 16.47
CA GLU A 34 8.08 26.66 15.80
C GLU A 34 8.11 26.26 14.32
N ALA A 35 9.20 26.55 13.61
CA ALA A 35 9.37 26.14 12.22
C ALA A 35 9.43 24.61 12.09
N ASN A 36 10.15 23.93 12.98
CA ASN A 36 10.22 22.46 13.01
C ASN A 36 8.85 21.86 13.30
N ALA A 37 8.11 22.38 14.29
CA ALA A 37 6.76 21.91 14.58
C ALA A 37 5.79 22.11 13.40
N ARG A 38 5.94 23.19 12.62
CA ARG A 38 5.17 23.38 11.39
C ARG A 38 5.57 22.36 10.30
N ALA A 39 6.85 22.08 10.15
CA ALA A 39 7.33 21.07 9.20
C ALA A 39 6.79 19.68 9.54
N GLU A 40 6.86 19.27 10.81
CA GLU A 40 6.32 17.98 11.28
C GLU A 40 4.81 17.84 11.02
N ARG A 41 4.04 18.94 11.16
CA ARG A 41 2.62 18.94 10.82
C ARG A 41 2.40 18.74 9.32
N PHE A 42 3.18 19.39 8.47
CA PHE A 42 3.07 19.19 7.02
C PHE A 42 3.47 17.79 6.58
N ASP A 43 4.46 17.19 7.23
CA ASP A 43 4.88 15.81 6.98
C ASP A 43 3.77 14.82 7.38
N ALA A 44 3.12 15.04 8.53
CA ALA A 44 1.97 14.23 8.95
C ALA A 44 0.79 14.35 7.96
N ASP A 45 0.47 15.57 7.53
CA ASP A 45 -0.57 15.81 6.52
C ASP A 45 -0.22 15.16 5.17
N ALA A 46 1.05 15.22 4.76
CA ALA A 46 1.54 14.59 3.54
C ALA A 46 1.45 13.07 3.63
N ALA A 47 1.80 12.47 4.77
CA ALA A 47 1.65 11.05 5.04
C ALA A 47 0.18 10.61 5.00
N ALA A 48 -0.73 11.37 5.62
CA ALA A 48 -2.16 11.11 5.58
C ALA A 48 -2.71 11.14 4.14
N ARG A 49 -2.36 12.18 3.36
CA ARG A 49 -2.73 12.25 1.93
C ARG A 49 -2.10 11.12 1.12
N GLY A 50 -0.88 10.70 1.46
CA GLY A 50 -0.20 9.56 0.86
C GLY A 50 -0.96 8.26 1.06
N ALA A 51 -1.44 8.00 2.28
CA ALA A 51 -2.22 6.82 2.61
C ALA A 51 -3.56 6.75 1.83
N VAL A 52 -4.27 7.89 1.74
CA VAL A 52 -5.52 7.98 0.94
C VAL A 52 -5.25 7.66 -0.53
N ARG A 53 -4.24 8.28 -1.14
CA ARG A 53 -3.87 8.00 -2.54
C ARG A 53 -3.48 6.55 -2.78
N ALA A 54 -2.78 5.93 -1.83
CA ALA A 54 -2.40 4.52 -1.92
C ALA A 54 -3.65 3.61 -1.90
N ALA A 55 -4.62 3.90 -1.04
CA ALA A 55 -5.89 3.18 -0.99
C ALA A 55 -6.70 3.35 -2.29
N ASP A 56 -6.80 4.58 -2.81
CA ASP A 56 -7.51 4.86 -4.07
C ASP A 56 -6.88 4.11 -5.26
N THR A 57 -5.54 4.10 -5.32
CA THR A 57 -4.79 3.39 -6.38
C THR A 57 -5.00 1.87 -6.29
N ALA A 58 -4.98 1.32 -5.07
CA ALA A 58 -5.23 -0.10 -4.86
C ALA A 58 -6.67 -0.49 -5.21
N TRP A 59 -7.64 0.35 -4.87
CA TRP A 59 -9.04 0.17 -5.25
C TRP A 59 -9.24 0.18 -6.77
N ALA A 60 -8.69 1.19 -7.45
CA ALA A 60 -8.74 1.26 -8.92
C ALA A 60 -8.08 0.04 -9.57
N SER A 61 -6.98 -0.46 -9.00
CA SER A 61 -6.28 -1.66 -9.49
C SER A 61 -7.13 -2.92 -9.34
N LEU A 62 -7.86 -3.07 -8.22
CA LEU A 62 -8.79 -4.16 -7.99
C LEU A 62 -9.93 -4.15 -9.00
N THR A 63 -10.61 -3.01 -9.16
CA THR A 63 -11.70 -2.85 -10.13
C THR A 63 -11.23 -3.18 -11.55
N ALA A 64 -10.03 -2.75 -11.93
CA ALA A 64 -9.45 -3.07 -13.22
C ALA A 64 -9.13 -4.58 -13.36
N ALA A 65 -8.66 -5.24 -12.31
CA ALA A 65 -8.41 -6.69 -12.31
C ALA A 65 -9.71 -7.49 -12.46
N GLU A 66 -10.78 -7.09 -11.77
CA GLU A 66 -12.11 -7.70 -11.91
C GLU A 66 -12.66 -7.53 -13.33
N GLY A 67 -12.50 -6.34 -13.92
CA GLY A 67 -12.83 -6.10 -15.32
C GLY A 67 -12.06 -7.01 -16.29
N ARG A 68 -10.75 -7.20 -16.06
CA ARG A 68 -9.92 -8.12 -16.86
C ARG A 68 -10.35 -9.58 -16.71
N LEU A 69 -10.75 -10.00 -15.50
CA LEU A 69 -11.27 -11.34 -15.26
C LEU A 69 -12.56 -11.57 -16.04
N LYS A 70 -13.49 -10.62 -16.00
CA LYS A 70 -14.73 -10.68 -16.77
C LYS A 70 -14.45 -10.80 -18.27
N ALA A 71 -13.60 -9.92 -18.82
CA ALA A 71 -13.24 -9.95 -20.23
C ALA A 71 -12.54 -11.26 -20.63
N SER A 72 -11.68 -11.80 -19.75
CA SER A 72 -11.01 -13.09 -20.00
C SER A 72 -12.00 -14.25 -20.01
N ALA A 73 -13.02 -14.23 -19.14
CA ALA A 73 -14.08 -15.23 -19.11
C ALA A 73 -14.95 -15.20 -20.38
N GLU A 74 -15.29 -14.01 -20.86
CA GLU A 74 -15.98 -13.82 -22.15
C GLU A 74 -15.11 -14.33 -23.32
N GLY A 75 -13.81 -14.02 -23.31
CA GLY A 75 -12.84 -14.53 -24.29
C GLY A 75 -12.73 -16.05 -24.29
N LEU A 76 -12.80 -16.69 -23.11
CA LEU A 76 -12.82 -18.15 -22.99
C LEU A 76 -14.09 -18.76 -23.62
N GLN A 77 -15.26 -18.16 -23.38
CA GLN A 77 -16.51 -18.60 -24.01
C GLN A 77 -16.45 -18.48 -25.54
N ALA A 78 -15.89 -17.37 -26.05
CA ALA A 78 -15.70 -17.16 -27.48
C ALA A 78 -14.75 -18.20 -28.10
N ALA A 79 -13.63 -18.50 -27.42
CA ALA A 79 -12.67 -19.50 -27.89
C ALA A 79 -13.25 -20.93 -27.87
N ASP A 80 -14.07 -21.26 -26.87
CA ASP A 80 -14.81 -22.54 -26.81
C ASP A 80 -15.78 -22.68 -27.98
N LEU A 81 -16.55 -21.63 -28.26
CA LEU A 81 -17.47 -21.61 -29.41
C LEU A 81 -16.71 -21.77 -30.74
N ALA A 82 -15.59 -21.07 -30.91
CA ALA A 82 -14.77 -21.19 -32.10
C ALA A 82 -14.22 -22.61 -32.28
N LEU A 83 -13.72 -23.25 -31.20
CA LEU A 83 -13.26 -24.63 -31.23
C LEU A 83 -14.37 -25.61 -31.61
N LYS A 84 -15.58 -25.43 -31.07
CA LYS A 84 -16.76 -26.21 -31.46
C LYS A 84 -17.11 -26.03 -32.93
N GLY A 85 -17.05 -24.80 -33.44
CA GLY A 85 -17.27 -24.48 -34.86
C GLY A 85 -16.27 -25.19 -35.78
N VAL A 86 -14.98 -25.09 -35.48
CA VAL A 86 -13.93 -25.76 -36.28
C VAL A 86 -14.06 -27.28 -36.24
N ARG A 87 -14.42 -27.87 -35.09
CA ARG A 87 -14.69 -29.32 -34.98
C ARG A 87 -15.90 -29.75 -35.82
N ALA A 88 -16.95 -28.93 -35.89
CA ALA A 88 -18.10 -29.20 -36.74
C ALA A 88 -17.72 -29.14 -38.22
N GLU A 89 -17.01 -28.09 -38.65
CA GLU A 89 -16.53 -27.92 -40.03
C GLU A 89 -15.60 -29.05 -40.48
N TYR A 90 -14.75 -29.55 -39.57
CA TYR A 90 -13.91 -30.73 -39.81
C TYR A 90 -14.74 -31.98 -40.10
N GLY A 91 -15.86 -32.17 -39.41
CA GLY A 91 -16.80 -33.28 -39.66
C GLY A 91 -17.43 -33.24 -41.06
N PHE A 92 -17.48 -32.06 -41.69
CA PHE A 92 -17.91 -31.85 -43.08
C PHE A 92 -16.74 -31.81 -44.08
N GLY A 93 -15.50 -32.01 -43.64
CA GLY A 93 -14.31 -31.94 -44.50
C GLY A 93 -13.91 -30.52 -44.94
N LEU A 94 -14.47 -29.48 -44.31
CA LEU A 94 -14.19 -28.06 -44.64
C LEU A 94 -12.97 -27.50 -43.88
N ARG A 95 -12.47 -28.24 -42.90
CA ARG A 95 -11.31 -27.91 -42.07
C ARG A 95 -10.39 -29.10 -41.92
N THR A 96 -9.14 -28.83 -41.58
CA THR A 96 -8.12 -29.84 -41.34
C THR A 96 -7.92 -30.11 -39.85
N THR A 97 -7.22 -31.19 -39.51
CA THR A 97 -6.81 -31.46 -38.12
C THR A 97 -5.95 -30.35 -37.55
N VAL A 98 -5.14 -29.66 -38.38
CA VAL A 98 -4.31 -28.53 -37.96
C VAL A 98 -5.18 -27.36 -37.51
N ASP A 99 -6.30 -27.08 -38.19
CA ASP A 99 -7.25 -26.04 -37.76
C ASP A 99 -7.81 -26.33 -36.36
N ILE A 100 -8.13 -27.59 -36.06
CA ILE A 100 -8.58 -28.00 -34.72
C ILE A 100 -7.48 -27.73 -33.68
N LEU A 101 -6.23 -28.09 -33.98
CA LEU A 101 -5.12 -27.89 -33.04
C LEU A 101 -4.88 -26.40 -32.76
N VAL A 102 -4.99 -25.55 -33.78
CA VAL A 102 -4.88 -24.08 -33.62
C VAL A 102 -6.03 -23.55 -32.75
N ALA A 103 -7.26 -24.00 -32.99
CA ALA A 103 -8.40 -23.61 -32.18
C ALA A 103 -8.30 -24.12 -30.73
N ASP A 104 -7.79 -25.33 -30.51
CA ASP A 104 -7.57 -25.91 -29.17
C ASP A 104 -6.47 -25.15 -28.42
N GLN A 105 -5.40 -24.76 -29.11
CA GLN A 105 -4.35 -23.91 -28.55
C GLN A 105 -4.91 -22.54 -28.13
N SER A 106 -5.77 -21.93 -28.95
CA SER A 106 -6.43 -20.66 -28.62
C SER A 106 -7.32 -20.80 -27.38
N TYR A 107 -8.14 -21.86 -27.32
CA TYR A 107 -8.98 -22.17 -26.16
C TYR A 107 -8.18 -22.35 -24.87
N ARG A 108 -7.09 -23.14 -24.91
CA ARG A 108 -6.20 -23.33 -23.76
C ARG A 108 -5.49 -22.04 -23.34
N SER A 109 -5.13 -21.20 -24.31
CA SER A 109 -4.55 -19.89 -24.02
C SER A 109 -5.55 -18.98 -23.30
N ALA A 110 -6.82 -19.01 -23.70
CA ALA A 110 -7.90 -18.30 -23.02
C ALA A 110 -8.16 -18.84 -21.61
N GLN A 111 -8.08 -20.17 -21.40
CA GLN A 111 -8.17 -20.76 -20.06
C GLN A 111 -7.07 -20.24 -19.14
N LEU A 112 -5.83 -20.19 -19.65
CA LEU A 112 -4.69 -19.66 -18.91
C LEU A 112 -4.85 -18.17 -18.59
N ALA A 113 -5.43 -17.39 -19.51
CA ALA A 113 -5.72 -15.98 -19.29
C ALA A 113 -6.72 -15.79 -18.12
N VAL A 114 -7.78 -16.60 -18.05
CA VAL A 114 -8.74 -16.59 -16.93
C VAL A 114 -8.04 -16.94 -15.61
N ALA A 115 -7.23 -18.00 -15.58
CA ALA A 115 -6.51 -18.40 -14.37
C ALA A 115 -5.56 -17.29 -13.87
N ARG A 116 -4.84 -16.63 -14.77
CA ARG A 116 -3.98 -15.48 -14.43
C ARG A 116 -4.80 -14.31 -13.90
N ALA A 117 -5.92 -13.98 -14.54
CA ALA A 117 -6.78 -12.89 -14.11
C ALA A 117 -7.39 -13.13 -12.72
N GLN A 118 -7.67 -14.38 -12.35
CA GLN A 118 -8.08 -14.74 -10.98
C GLN A 118 -6.97 -14.42 -9.95
N VAL A 119 -5.72 -14.76 -10.26
CA VAL A 119 -4.57 -14.43 -9.41
C VAL A 119 -4.37 -12.92 -9.32
N ASP A 120 -4.53 -12.19 -10.42
CA ASP A 120 -4.45 -10.72 -10.43
C ASP A 120 -5.50 -10.08 -9.50
N VAL A 121 -6.73 -10.59 -9.48
CA VAL A 121 -7.77 -10.12 -8.54
C VAL A 121 -7.35 -10.37 -7.10
N LEU A 122 -6.87 -11.58 -6.77
CA LEU A 122 -6.44 -11.92 -5.41
C LEU A 122 -5.27 -11.03 -4.93
N THR A 123 -4.29 -10.79 -5.81
CA THR A 123 -3.16 -9.92 -5.48
C THR A 123 -3.58 -8.47 -5.30
N ALA A 124 -4.54 -7.98 -6.10
CA ALA A 124 -5.09 -6.64 -5.97
C ALA A 124 -5.92 -6.47 -4.68
N GLN A 125 -6.72 -7.48 -4.29
CA GLN A 125 -7.42 -7.50 -3.01
C GLN A 125 -6.43 -7.43 -1.83
N ALA A 126 -5.37 -8.23 -1.88
CA ALA A 126 -4.32 -8.20 -0.86
C ALA A 126 -3.61 -6.83 -0.80
N ALA A 127 -3.38 -6.18 -1.95
CA ALA A 127 -2.80 -4.84 -2.00
C ALA A 127 -3.73 -3.78 -1.37
N LEU A 128 -5.05 -3.87 -1.61
CA LEU A 128 -6.05 -2.99 -1.00
C LEU A 128 -6.13 -3.16 0.52
N LEU A 129 -6.14 -4.41 1.01
CA LEU A 129 -6.11 -4.69 2.45
C LEU A 129 -4.85 -4.11 3.11
N ARG A 130 -3.70 -4.18 2.43
CA ARG A 130 -2.45 -3.58 2.90
C ARG A 130 -2.51 -2.06 2.93
N ALA A 131 -3.01 -1.43 1.86
CA ALA A 131 -3.13 0.02 1.76
C ALA A 131 -4.10 0.60 2.79
N THR A 132 -5.14 -0.14 3.16
CA THR A 132 -6.12 0.25 4.20
C THR A 132 -5.70 -0.15 5.62
N GLY A 133 -4.53 -0.77 5.81
CA GLY A 133 -4.05 -1.22 7.11
C GLY A 133 -4.84 -2.39 7.71
N ARG A 134 -5.70 -3.04 6.92
CA ARG A 134 -6.50 -4.21 7.34
C ARG A 134 -5.81 -5.56 7.09
N MET A 135 -4.60 -5.55 6.53
CA MET A 135 -3.75 -6.73 6.43
C MET A 135 -3.16 -7.05 7.82
N GLY A 136 -3.98 -7.65 8.68
CA GLY A 136 -3.59 -8.18 9.98
C GLY A 136 -3.54 -9.71 10.00
N ARG A 137 -3.03 -10.29 11.09
CA ARG A 137 -2.86 -11.74 11.28
C ARG A 137 -4.17 -12.56 11.13
N GLY A 138 -5.34 -11.93 11.24
CA GLY A 138 -6.67 -12.54 11.03
C GLY A 138 -7.30 -12.32 9.66
N ALA A 139 -6.57 -11.83 8.65
CA ALA A 139 -7.12 -11.65 7.30
C ALA A 139 -7.28 -12.98 6.51
N PHE A 140 -6.82 -14.10 7.09
CA PHE A 140 -6.89 -15.44 6.52
C PHE A 140 -7.46 -16.49 7.50
N GLU A 141 -8.06 -16.07 8.62
CA GLU A 141 -8.91 -16.93 9.46
C GLU A 141 -10.37 -16.83 8.98
#